data_AF-A0A0J5S6N6-F1
#
_entry.id   AF-A0A0J5S6N6-F1
#
_cell.length_a   1.000
_cell.length_b   1.000
_cell.length_c   1.000
_cell.angle_alpha   90.00
_cell.angle_beta   90.00
_cell.angle_gamma   90.00
#
_symmetry.space_group_name_H-M   'P 1'
#
loop_
_entity.id
_entity.type
_entity.pdbx_description
1 polymer ?
#
loop_
_entity_poly.entity_id
_entity_poly.type
_entity_poly.pdbx_seq_one_letter_code
_entity_poly.pdbx_strand_id
1 'polypeptide(L)'
;MPNIFETLKTNQLFDILEEERDDAFENEEFFQGLKDLLHLSKNWDLKKKIQFVSSVLSSFEGMAGWFYIYCDGWDTIFGLAGEKNERKLEGLKLISKAFSDIDEPVTHQLRYIISEAERIKLRRLHPIYNLNQTPKIIFKDFGFKLAVINQLMYKKKILRPSFNIALFAEEYIDERTGYGINLDWYRASQEAARYLWNLDIPEYLLNSITTLELDQNAEIYRGVAYPGLYINPKLLSDGYKPITDNAIEDLALLPNLESIVLGGSIKFEWGKDESYRDDLSTNFVQALKAKRIKLRRNRAI
;
A
#
# COMPACT_ATOMS: atom_id res chain seq x y z
N MET A 1 -14.27 38.44 32.94
CA MET A 1 -13.07 37.76 33.48
C MET A 1 -13.29 36.27 33.32
N PRO A 2 -12.33 35.51 32.76
CA PRO A 2 -12.44 34.05 32.72
C PRO A 2 -12.59 33.48 34.13
N ASN A 3 -13.42 32.46 34.31
CA ASN A 3 -13.51 31.75 35.58
C ASN A 3 -12.15 31.09 35.87
N ILE A 4 -11.59 31.32 37.06
CA ILE A 4 -10.27 30.78 37.45
C ILE A 4 -10.25 29.25 37.29
N PHE A 5 -11.37 28.57 37.59
CA PHE A 5 -11.50 27.12 37.41
C PHE A 5 -11.48 26.68 35.93
N GLU A 6 -12.04 27.46 35.01
CA GLU A 6 -11.97 27.17 33.56
C GLU A 6 -10.57 27.44 32.99
N THR A 7 -9.85 28.39 33.57
CA THR A 7 -8.49 28.76 33.14
C THR A 7 -7.48 27.72 33.62
N LEU A 8 -7.65 27.20 34.84
CA LEU A 8 -6.91 26.04 35.36
C LEU A 8 -7.13 24.81 34.48
N LYS A 9 -8.38 24.49 34.12
CA LYS A 9 -8.70 23.36 33.20
C LYS A 9 -8.17 23.56 31.79
N THR A 10 -8.05 24.80 31.33
CA THR A 10 -7.50 25.12 30.01
C THR A 10 -6.00 24.88 29.94
N ASN A 11 -5.24 25.38 30.92
CA ASN A 11 -3.78 25.21 30.92
C ASN A 11 -3.40 23.74 31.08
N GLN A 12 -4.16 22.99 31.88
CA GLN A 12 -4.01 21.54 32.01
C GLN A 12 -4.05 20.80 30.67
N LEU A 13 -4.85 21.22 29.69
CA LEU A 13 -4.86 20.58 28.37
C LEU A 13 -3.56 20.79 27.60
N PHE A 14 -2.96 21.99 27.67
CA PHE A 14 -1.66 22.25 27.05
C PHE A 14 -0.55 21.51 27.78
N ASP A 15 -0.58 21.52 29.12
CA ASP A 15 0.44 20.90 29.96
C ASP A 15 0.48 19.38 29.72
N ILE A 16 -0.68 18.69 29.76
CA ILE A 16 -0.75 17.25 29.50
C ILE A 16 -0.29 16.92 28.07
N LEU A 17 -0.67 17.74 27.08
CA LEU A 17 -0.26 17.51 25.69
C LEU A 17 1.25 17.72 25.48
N GLU A 18 1.86 18.65 26.19
CA GLU A 18 3.30 18.89 26.16
C GLU A 18 4.07 17.74 26.81
N GLU A 19 3.60 17.25 27.96
CA GLU A 19 4.24 16.18 28.74
C GLU A 19 4.05 14.80 28.11
N GLU A 20 2.82 14.47 27.70
CA GLU A 20 2.44 13.12 27.26
C GLU A 20 2.32 12.98 25.74
N ARG A 21 2.44 14.08 24.99
CA ARG A 21 2.43 14.05 23.52
C ARG A 21 1.17 13.38 22.98
N ASP A 22 1.28 12.46 22.02
CA ASP A 22 0.12 11.76 21.46
C ASP A 22 -0.49 10.73 22.43
N ASP A 23 0.22 10.34 23.50
CA ASP A 23 -0.33 9.50 24.56
C ASP A 23 -1.27 10.28 25.50
N ALA A 24 -1.26 11.62 25.45
CA ALA A 24 -2.26 12.46 26.11
C ALA A 24 -3.70 12.06 25.77
N PHE A 25 -3.94 11.51 24.58
CA PHE A 25 -5.27 11.05 24.18
C PHE A 25 -5.76 9.84 24.97
N GLU A 26 -4.86 9.08 25.58
CA GLU A 26 -5.17 7.98 26.50
C GLU A 26 -5.36 8.43 27.95
N ASN A 27 -4.90 9.65 28.28
CA ASN A 27 -5.15 10.28 29.57
C ASN A 27 -6.63 10.67 29.71
N GLU A 28 -7.25 10.20 30.79
CA GLU A 28 -8.68 10.40 31.04
C GLU A 28 -9.05 11.87 31.24
N GLU A 29 -8.20 12.63 31.93
CA GLU A 29 -8.43 14.04 32.21
C GLU A 29 -8.36 14.86 30.91
N PHE A 30 -7.36 14.59 30.09
CA PHE A 30 -7.21 15.23 28.78
C PHE A 30 -8.40 14.91 27.87
N PHE A 31 -8.75 13.63 27.73
CA PHE A 31 -9.84 13.21 26.86
C PHE A 31 -11.20 13.76 27.31
N GLN A 32 -11.47 13.79 28.61
CA GLN A 32 -12.68 14.41 29.14
C GLN A 32 -12.68 15.93 28.90
N GLY A 33 -11.53 16.58 29.03
CA GLY A 33 -11.37 17.99 28.65
C GLY A 33 -11.61 18.23 27.15
N LEU A 34 -11.25 17.29 26.26
CA LEU A 34 -11.58 17.39 24.83
C LEU A 34 -13.09 17.34 24.57
N LYS A 35 -13.85 16.52 25.31
CA LYS A 35 -15.32 16.47 25.21
C LYS A 35 -15.96 17.81 25.60
N ASP A 36 -15.37 18.50 26.56
CA ASP A 36 -15.80 19.82 27.04
C ASP A 36 -15.13 20.99 26.30
N LEU A 37 -14.31 20.72 25.26
CA LEU A 37 -13.45 21.72 24.62
C LEU A 37 -14.22 22.90 24.05
N LEU A 38 -15.40 22.67 23.46
CA LEU A 38 -16.24 23.76 22.92
C LEU A 38 -16.62 24.78 24.01
N HIS A 39 -16.87 24.30 25.24
CA HIS A 39 -17.15 25.16 26.38
C HIS A 39 -15.88 25.83 26.90
N LEU A 40 -14.81 25.05 27.13
CA LEU A 40 -13.53 25.53 27.67
C LEU A 40 -12.85 26.57 26.76
N SER A 41 -13.04 26.46 25.46
CA SER A 41 -12.44 27.35 24.45
C SER A 41 -13.30 28.56 24.06
N LYS A 42 -14.46 28.76 24.69
CA LYS A 42 -15.41 29.83 24.35
C LYS A 42 -14.78 31.23 24.35
N ASN A 43 -13.82 31.47 25.25
CA ASN A 43 -13.14 32.76 25.41
C ASN A 43 -11.73 32.78 24.80
N TRP A 44 -11.34 31.73 24.07
CA TRP A 44 -10.03 31.70 23.42
C TRP A 44 -10.06 32.58 22.17
N ASP A 45 -9.02 33.40 22.01
CA ASP A 45 -8.80 34.10 20.76
C ASP A 45 -8.34 33.13 19.65
N LEU A 46 -8.36 33.61 18.41
CA LEU A 46 -7.96 32.81 17.25
C LEU A 46 -6.54 32.25 17.40
N LYS A 47 -5.60 33.05 17.93
CA LYS A 47 -4.21 32.66 18.12
C LYS A 47 -4.08 31.46 19.07
N LYS A 48 -4.79 31.47 20.20
CA LYS A 48 -4.77 30.37 21.17
C LYS A 48 -5.41 29.10 20.61
N LYS A 49 -6.50 29.23 19.83
CA LYS A 49 -7.11 28.08 19.14
C LYS A 49 -6.15 27.47 18.12
N ILE A 50 -5.51 28.29 17.27
CA ILE A 50 -4.48 27.85 16.31
C ILE A 50 -3.34 27.15 17.05
N GLN A 51 -2.82 27.76 18.12
CA GLN A 51 -1.74 27.20 18.92
C GLN A 51 -2.08 25.82 19.46
N PHE A 52 -3.30 25.63 19.99
CA PHE A 52 -3.72 24.32 20.50
C PHE A 52 -3.76 23.27 19.40
N VAL A 53 -4.35 23.58 18.24
CA VAL A 53 -4.37 22.64 17.11
C VAL A 53 -2.95 22.33 16.63
N SER A 54 -2.07 23.32 16.55
CA SER A 54 -0.66 23.11 16.20
C SER A 54 0.04 22.20 17.20
N SER A 55 -0.13 22.42 18.50
CA SER A 55 0.42 21.55 19.54
C SER A 55 -0.10 20.12 19.43
N VAL A 56 -1.38 19.95 19.11
CA VAL A 56 -1.98 18.63 18.90
C VAL A 56 -1.36 17.95 17.69
N LEU A 57 -1.24 18.62 16.55
CA LEU A 57 -0.64 18.01 15.36
C LEU A 57 0.84 17.65 15.60
N SER A 58 1.61 18.58 16.19
CA SER A 58 3.01 18.31 16.53
C SER A 58 3.20 17.21 17.58
N SER A 59 2.17 16.87 18.36
CA SER A 59 2.27 15.77 19.31
C SER A 59 2.48 14.43 18.61
N PHE A 60 1.92 14.27 17.40
CA PHE A 60 2.06 13.08 16.54
C PHE A 60 3.33 13.06 15.69
N GLU A 61 4.11 14.14 15.67
CA GLU A 61 5.38 14.18 14.95
C GLU A 61 6.48 13.47 15.74
N GLY A 62 7.46 12.89 15.06
CA GLY A 62 8.48 12.10 15.74
C GLY A 62 9.67 11.72 14.89
N MET A 63 10.51 10.83 15.42
CA MET A 63 11.67 10.30 14.72
C MET A 63 11.64 8.77 14.80
N ALA A 64 11.75 8.12 13.64
CA ALA A 64 11.97 6.67 13.55
C ALA A 64 13.33 6.43 12.86
N GLY A 65 14.37 6.27 13.69
CA GLY A 65 15.76 6.24 13.22
C GLY A 65 16.16 7.60 12.64
N TRP A 66 16.49 7.64 11.34
CA TRP A 66 16.86 8.87 10.63
C TRP A 66 15.69 9.54 9.91
N PHE A 67 14.49 8.98 9.99
CA PHE A 67 13.31 9.47 9.31
C PHE A 67 12.46 10.29 10.27
N TYR A 68 12.11 11.50 9.82
CA TYR A 68 11.13 12.32 10.51
C TYR A 68 9.72 11.84 10.16
N ILE A 69 8.90 11.61 11.18
CA ILE A 69 7.50 11.26 11.04
C ILE A 69 6.72 12.57 11.08
N TYR A 70 6.05 12.87 9.97
CA TYR A 70 5.14 14.00 9.86
C TYR A 70 3.77 13.63 10.42
N CYS A 71 3.07 14.59 11.02
CA CYS A 71 1.72 14.38 11.55
C CYS A 71 0.69 14.00 10.46
N ASP A 72 0.89 14.45 9.22
CA ASP A 72 0.11 14.10 8.04
C ASP A 72 0.80 13.06 7.14
N GLY A 73 1.88 12.45 7.63
CA GLY A 73 2.58 11.36 6.98
C GLY A 73 1.82 10.03 7.05
N TRP A 74 2.20 9.11 6.16
CA TRP A 74 1.58 7.79 6.07
C TRP A 74 1.55 7.04 7.41
N ASP A 75 2.68 6.99 8.14
CA ASP A 75 2.77 6.23 9.39
C ASP A 75 1.74 6.71 10.43
N THR A 76 1.59 8.02 10.56
CA THR A 76 0.64 8.64 11.51
C THR A 76 -0.80 8.35 11.11
N ILE A 77 -1.18 8.65 9.86
CA ILE A 77 -2.55 8.46 9.36
C ILE A 77 -2.93 6.96 9.38
N PHE A 78 -2.02 6.10 8.92
CA PHE A 78 -2.21 4.64 8.93
C PHE A 78 -2.36 4.10 10.35
N GLY A 79 -1.57 4.62 11.30
CA GLY A 79 -1.65 4.29 12.71
C GLY A 79 -3.00 4.69 13.33
N LEU A 80 -3.46 5.93 13.08
CA LEU A 80 -4.76 6.44 13.54
C LEU A 80 -5.95 5.63 13.03
N ALA A 81 -5.84 5.02 11.84
CA ALA A 81 -6.86 4.13 11.30
C ALA A 81 -6.93 2.76 12.00
N GLY A 82 -5.97 2.43 12.87
CA GLY A 82 -5.92 1.17 13.61
C GLY A 82 -6.84 1.14 14.83
N GLU A 83 -7.36 -0.04 15.18
CA GLU A 83 -8.29 -0.22 16.31
C GLU A 83 -7.70 0.27 17.64
N LYS A 84 -6.39 0.11 17.85
CA LYS A 84 -5.69 0.54 19.07
C LYS A 84 -5.66 2.06 19.27
N ASN A 85 -5.90 2.85 18.22
CA ASN A 85 -5.82 4.31 18.24
C ASN A 85 -7.20 4.98 18.05
N GLU A 86 -8.29 4.24 18.29
CA GLU A 86 -9.65 4.76 18.13
C GLU A 86 -9.91 6.00 18.98
N ARG A 87 -9.41 6.00 20.22
CA ARG A 87 -9.52 7.15 21.13
C ARG A 87 -8.77 8.37 20.62
N LYS A 88 -7.56 8.19 20.08
CA LYS A 88 -6.77 9.27 19.44
C LYS A 88 -7.57 9.89 18.29
N LEU A 89 -8.11 9.08 17.37
CA LEU A 89 -8.91 9.55 16.24
C LEU A 89 -10.22 10.24 16.69
N GLU A 90 -10.90 9.75 17.73
CA GLU A 90 -12.08 10.41 18.30
C GLU A 90 -11.72 11.78 18.89
N GLY A 91 -10.63 11.88 19.64
CA GLY A 91 -10.15 13.14 20.20
C GLY A 91 -9.89 14.19 19.12
N LEU A 92 -9.24 13.79 18.01
CA LEU A 92 -9.03 14.68 16.85
C LEU A 92 -10.36 15.20 16.26
N LYS A 93 -11.38 14.35 16.19
CA LYS A 93 -12.73 14.75 15.73
C LYS A 93 -13.40 15.73 16.69
N LEU A 94 -13.26 15.53 18.01
CA LEU A 94 -13.76 16.48 19.01
C LEU A 94 -13.12 17.86 18.83
N ILE A 95 -11.81 17.90 18.61
CA ILE A 95 -11.06 19.15 18.34
C ILE A 95 -11.54 19.80 17.04
N SER A 96 -11.61 19.04 15.95
CA SER A 96 -12.08 19.56 14.65
C SER A 96 -13.52 20.09 14.73
N LYS A 97 -14.37 19.50 15.57
CA LYS A 97 -15.74 19.97 15.80
C LYS A 97 -15.76 21.27 16.60
N ALA A 98 -14.99 21.33 17.68
CA ALA A 98 -14.90 22.51 18.55
C ALA A 98 -14.38 23.75 17.80
N PHE A 99 -13.54 23.55 16.79
CA PHE A 99 -12.93 24.60 15.98
C PHE A 99 -13.37 24.57 14.51
N SER A 100 -14.60 24.14 14.25
CA SER A 100 -15.18 24.07 12.90
C SER A 100 -15.42 25.43 12.26
N ASP A 101 -15.44 26.51 13.06
CA ASP A 101 -15.56 27.90 12.65
C ASP A 101 -14.25 28.53 12.15
N ILE A 102 -13.12 27.84 12.31
CA ILE A 102 -11.80 28.34 11.96
C ILE A 102 -11.39 27.86 10.55
N ASP A 103 -11.01 28.83 9.71
CA ASP A 103 -10.51 28.64 8.35
C ASP A 103 -9.02 28.98 8.27
N GLU A 104 -8.20 28.10 8.85
CA GLU A 104 -6.75 28.27 8.95
C GLU A 104 -6.01 27.00 8.48
N PRO A 105 -4.80 27.10 7.90
CA PRO A 105 -4.06 25.95 7.37
C PRO A 105 -3.92 24.78 8.35
N VAL A 106 -3.67 25.05 9.64
CA VAL A 106 -3.54 24.01 10.67
C VAL A 106 -4.83 23.21 10.85
N THR A 107 -5.98 23.86 10.72
CA THR A 107 -7.29 23.19 10.82
C THR A 107 -7.62 22.40 9.56
N HIS A 108 -7.07 22.80 8.40
CA HIS A 108 -7.19 22.05 7.15
C HIS A 108 -6.40 20.76 7.23
N GLN A 109 -5.18 20.83 7.77
CA GLN A 109 -4.33 19.68 8.00
C GLN A 109 -4.96 18.69 8.98
N LEU A 110 -5.53 19.17 10.10
CA LEU A 110 -6.30 18.33 11.03
C LEU A 110 -7.46 17.61 10.33
N ARG A 111 -8.28 18.34 9.56
CA ARG A 111 -9.41 17.77 8.81
C ARG A 111 -8.95 16.74 7.78
N TYR A 112 -7.86 17.01 7.07
CA TYR A 112 -7.24 16.08 6.13
C TYR A 112 -6.83 14.78 6.82
N ILE A 113 -6.08 14.86 7.93
CA ILE A 113 -5.63 13.69 8.71
C ILE A 113 -6.83 12.84 9.15
N ILE A 114 -7.86 13.47 9.72
CA ILE A 114 -9.09 12.77 10.14
C ILE A 114 -9.74 12.08 8.94
N SER A 115 -9.91 12.79 7.83
CA SER A 115 -10.57 12.26 6.64
C SER A 115 -9.85 11.06 6.04
N GLU A 116 -8.51 11.11 5.97
CA GLU A 116 -7.71 10.01 5.44
C GLU A 116 -7.66 8.83 6.41
N ALA A 117 -7.57 9.07 7.72
CA ALA A 117 -7.64 8.01 8.72
C ALA A 117 -8.99 7.28 8.68
N GLU A 118 -10.11 8.01 8.56
CA GLU A 118 -11.43 7.42 8.37
C GLU A 118 -11.56 6.65 7.06
N ARG A 119 -11.01 7.21 5.96
CA ARG A 119 -11.00 6.55 4.66
C ARG A 119 -10.26 5.21 4.71
N ILE A 120 -9.08 5.16 5.34
CA ILE A 120 -8.30 3.94 5.52
C ILE A 120 -9.02 2.96 6.47
N LYS A 121 -9.60 3.45 7.58
CA LYS A 121 -10.40 2.61 8.49
C LYS A 121 -11.56 1.92 7.76
N LEU A 122 -12.30 2.67 6.93
CA LEU A 122 -13.38 2.12 6.11
C LEU A 122 -12.87 1.10 5.08
N ARG A 123 -11.72 1.38 4.44
CA ARG A 123 -11.06 0.45 3.51
C ARG A 123 -10.73 -0.88 4.18
N ARG A 124 -10.21 -0.87 5.40
CA ARG A 124 -9.88 -2.09 6.16
C ARG A 124 -11.11 -2.89 6.60
N LEU A 125 -12.23 -2.21 6.85
CA LEU A 125 -13.51 -2.88 7.14
C LEU A 125 -14.11 -3.55 5.89
N HIS A 126 -13.79 -3.05 4.71
CA HIS A 126 -14.28 -3.54 3.43
C HIS A 126 -13.12 -3.76 2.44
N PRO A 127 -12.23 -4.73 2.72
CA PRO A 127 -11.05 -4.97 1.89
C PRO A 127 -11.48 -5.48 0.51
N ILE A 128 -10.79 -5.01 -0.52
CA ILE A 128 -10.97 -5.48 -1.90
C ILE A 128 -10.09 -6.69 -2.20
N TYR A 129 -8.99 -6.85 -1.47
CA TYR A 129 -8.06 -7.95 -1.66
C TYR A 129 -8.32 -9.07 -0.66
N ASN A 130 -8.51 -10.28 -1.17
CA ASN A 130 -8.53 -11.48 -0.34
C ASN A 130 -7.10 -11.92 0.01
N LEU A 131 -6.60 -11.49 1.16
CA LEU A 131 -5.25 -11.84 1.63
C LEU A 131 -5.09 -13.33 2.01
N ASN A 132 -6.20 -14.02 2.30
CA ASN A 132 -6.24 -15.41 2.75
C ASN A 132 -6.58 -16.40 1.61
N GLN A 133 -6.39 -15.97 0.36
CA GLN A 133 -6.66 -16.82 -0.79
C GLN A 133 -5.69 -18.01 -0.89
N THR A 134 -6.22 -19.15 -1.28
CA THR A 134 -5.44 -20.34 -1.63
C THR A 134 -5.69 -20.65 -3.11
N PRO A 135 -4.67 -20.57 -3.98
CA PRO A 135 -4.85 -20.80 -5.40
C PRO A 135 -5.20 -22.26 -5.67
N LYS A 136 -6.23 -22.51 -6.49
CA LYS A 136 -6.58 -23.86 -6.95
C LYS A 136 -5.63 -24.34 -8.03
N ILE A 137 -5.19 -23.42 -8.88
CA ILE A 137 -4.23 -23.67 -9.95
C ILE A 137 -2.87 -23.13 -9.54
N ILE A 138 -1.90 -24.04 -9.46
CA ILE A 138 -0.55 -23.74 -8.99
C ILE A 138 0.36 -23.51 -10.19
N PHE A 139 0.88 -22.30 -10.32
CA PHE A 139 1.97 -21.99 -11.24
C PHE A 139 3.31 -22.39 -10.63
N LYS A 140 4.24 -22.85 -11.45
CA LYS A 140 5.62 -23.17 -11.09
C LYS A 140 6.56 -21.97 -11.29
N ASP A 141 6.21 -21.04 -12.18
CA ASP A 141 7.02 -19.87 -12.51
C ASP A 141 6.31 -18.55 -12.22
N PHE A 142 6.99 -17.65 -11.49
CA PHE A 142 6.37 -16.38 -11.06
C PHE A 142 6.31 -15.35 -12.16
N GLY A 143 7.35 -15.27 -12.98
CA GLY A 143 7.37 -14.36 -14.12
C GLY A 143 6.22 -14.68 -15.07
N PHE A 144 6.00 -15.97 -15.32
CA PHE A 144 4.92 -16.45 -16.17
C PHE A 144 3.55 -16.17 -15.54
N LYS A 145 3.38 -16.45 -14.24
CA LYS A 145 2.15 -16.11 -13.51
C LYS A 145 1.85 -14.61 -13.59
N LEU A 146 2.83 -13.74 -13.36
CA LEU A 146 2.65 -12.29 -13.45
C LEU A 146 2.28 -11.84 -14.87
N ALA A 147 2.85 -12.45 -15.91
CA ALA A 147 2.45 -12.16 -17.29
C ALA A 147 0.98 -12.55 -17.55
N VAL A 148 0.54 -13.71 -17.04
CA VAL A 148 -0.87 -14.14 -17.12
C VAL A 148 -1.79 -13.17 -16.37
N ILE A 149 -1.41 -12.78 -15.16
CA ILE A 149 -2.13 -11.76 -14.38
C ILE A 149 -2.20 -10.45 -15.16
N ASN A 150 -1.09 -9.97 -15.72
CA ASN A 150 -1.04 -8.75 -16.52
C ASN A 150 -2.04 -8.79 -17.68
N GLN A 151 -2.03 -9.88 -18.43
CA GLN A 151 -2.90 -10.09 -19.58
C GLN A 151 -4.38 -10.08 -19.19
N LEU A 152 -4.75 -10.79 -18.12
CA LEU A 152 -6.14 -10.89 -17.69
C LEU A 152 -6.64 -9.63 -16.98
N MET A 153 -5.80 -9.02 -16.13
CA MET A 153 -6.17 -7.96 -15.19
C MET A 153 -6.07 -6.57 -15.81
N TYR A 154 -5.01 -6.27 -16.57
CA TYR A 154 -4.77 -4.93 -17.12
C TYR A 154 -5.08 -4.83 -18.61
N LYS A 155 -4.67 -5.83 -19.41
CA LYS A 155 -4.90 -5.81 -20.85
C LYS A 155 -6.36 -6.14 -21.18
N LYS A 156 -6.86 -7.27 -20.70
CA LYS A 156 -8.25 -7.72 -20.95
C LYS A 156 -9.26 -7.15 -19.95
N LYS A 157 -8.82 -6.74 -18.75
CA LYS A 157 -9.67 -6.20 -17.67
C LYS A 157 -10.79 -7.15 -17.19
N ILE A 158 -10.55 -8.46 -17.28
CA ILE A 158 -11.50 -9.52 -16.89
C ILE A 158 -11.14 -10.22 -15.57
N LEU A 159 -9.87 -10.14 -15.12
CA LEU A 159 -9.49 -10.52 -13.76
C LEU A 159 -9.58 -9.27 -12.85
N ARG A 160 -10.42 -9.34 -11.81
CA ARG A 160 -10.76 -8.20 -10.94
C ARG A 160 -10.65 -8.59 -9.45
N PRO A 161 -10.39 -7.63 -8.55
CA PRO A 161 -10.07 -6.22 -8.83
C PRO A 161 -8.70 -6.06 -9.50
N SER A 162 -8.45 -4.91 -10.13
CA SER A 162 -7.11 -4.59 -10.63
C SER A 162 -6.19 -4.29 -9.46
N PHE A 163 -5.01 -4.88 -9.44
CA PHE A 163 -4.04 -4.70 -8.37
C PHE A 163 -3.47 -3.28 -8.40
N ASN A 164 -3.37 -2.68 -7.22
CA ASN A 164 -2.79 -1.37 -6.99
C ASN A 164 -2.09 -1.42 -5.63
N ILE A 165 -0.79 -1.15 -5.64
CA ILE A 165 0.06 -1.28 -4.46
C ILE A 165 -0.32 -0.31 -3.34
N ALA A 166 -0.75 0.91 -3.66
CA ALA A 166 -1.18 1.88 -2.65
C ALA A 166 -2.44 1.40 -1.93
N LEU A 167 -3.45 0.91 -2.66
CA LEU A 167 -4.65 0.33 -2.05
C LEU A 167 -4.31 -0.95 -1.25
N PHE A 168 -3.38 -1.77 -1.75
CA PHE A 168 -2.96 -2.98 -1.05
C PHE A 168 -2.26 -2.65 0.26
N ALA A 169 -1.44 -1.59 0.28
CA ALA A 169 -0.74 -1.12 1.47
C ALA A 169 -1.69 -0.64 2.58
N GLU A 170 -2.85 -0.06 2.23
CA GLU A 170 -3.89 0.35 3.19
C GLU A 170 -4.56 -0.84 3.89
N GLU A 171 -4.75 -1.94 3.16
CA GLU A 171 -5.44 -3.15 3.62
C GLU A 171 -4.51 -4.13 4.32
N TYR A 172 -3.22 -4.15 3.95
CA TYR A 172 -2.27 -5.09 4.53
C TYR A 172 -1.83 -4.66 5.93
N ILE A 173 -1.98 -5.57 6.89
CA ILE A 173 -1.44 -5.44 8.24
C ILE A 173 -0.64 -6.71 8.53
N ASP A 174 0.63 -6.57 8.88
CA ASP A 174 1.44 -7.68 9.35
C ASP A 174 0.95 -8.12 10.73
N GLU A 175 0.40 -9.34 10.84
CA GLU A 175 -0.19 -9.84 12.09
C GLU A 175 0.81 -9.92 13.26
N ARG A 176 2.10 -10.08 12.96
CA ARG A 176 3.15 -10.23 13.99
C ARG A 176 3.55 -8.89 14.57
N THR A 177 3.56 -7.84 13.75
CA THR A 177 4.11 -6.53 14.13
C THR A 177 3.04 -5.45 14.26
N GLY A 178 1.87 -5.64 13.66
CA GLY A 178 0.81 -4.64 13.57
C GLY A 178 1.09 -3.51 12.58
N TYR A 179 2.21 -3.56 11.84
CA TYR A 179 2.58 -2.53 10.88
C TYR A 179 2.01 -2.80 9.48
N GLY A 180 1.73 -1.72 8.75
CA GLY A 180 1.40 -1.76 7.33
C GLY A 180 2.61 -1.66 6.42
N ILE A 181 2.34 -1.62 5.12
CA ILE A 181 3.36 -1.33 4.11
C ILE A 181 3.46 0.19 3.96
N ASN A 182 4.65 0.76 4.22
CA ASN A 182 4.88 2.18 3.97
C ASN A 182 5.59 2.37 2.62
N LEU A 183 4.87 2.88 1.62
CA LEU A 183 5.41 3.04 0.27
C LEU A 183 6.39 4.21 0.13
N ASP A 184 6.36 5.19 1.04
CA ASP A 184 7.35 6.28 1.06
C ASP A 184 8.74 5.74 1.43
N TRP A 185 8.77 4.64 2.18
CA TRP A 185 10.00 3.99 2.66
C TRP A 185 10.38 2.80 1.77
N TYR A 186 9.38 2.11 1.24
CA TYR A 186 9.52 0.90 0.44
C TYR A 186 8.95 1.11 -0.95
N ARG A 187 9.83 1.20 -1.95
CA ARG A 187 9.41 1.26 -3.36
C ARG A 187 8.74 -0.03 -3.85
N ALA A 188 8.91 -1.14 -3.12
CA ALA A 188 8.39 -2.45 -3.46
C ALA A 188 8.13 -3.32 -2.21
N SER A 189 7.13 -4.21 -2.26
CA SER A 189 6.73 -5.07 -1.14
C SER A 189 6.80 -6.56 -1.48
N GLN A 190 7.31 -7.38 -0.55
CA GLN A 190 7.32 -8.85 -0.68
C GLN A 190 5.94 -9.44 -0.43
N GLU A 191 5.14 -8.77 0.38
CA GLU A 191 3.76 -9.11 0.70
C GLU A 191 2.88 -8.99 -0.54
N ALA A 192 3.09 -7.95 -1.34
CA ALA A 192 2.47 -7.80 -2.66
C ALA A 192 2.86 -8.95 -3.60
N ALA A 193 4.15 -9.32 -3.63
CA ALA A 193 4.62 -10.47 -4.42
C ALA A 193 3.98 -11.78 -3.97
N ARG A 194 3.89 -12.02 -2.66
CA ARG A 194 3.24 -13.20 -2.07
C ARG A 194 1.74 -13.22 -2.38
N TYR A 195 1.07 -12.08 -2.31
CA TYR A 195 -0.33 -11.96 -2.69
C TYR A 195 -0.54 -12.35 -4.16
N LEU A 196 0.25 -11.80 -5.08
CA LEU A 196 0.16 -12.12 -6.52
C LEU A 196 0.57 -13.56 -6.83
N TRP A 197 1.56 -14.10 -6.11
CA TRP A 197 1.94 -15.52 -6.20
C TRP A 197 0.79 -16.44 -5.78
N ASN A 198 0.00 -16.04 -4.78
CA ASN A 198 -1.16 -16.80 -4.31
C ASN A 198 -2.48 -16.42 -5.00
N LEU A 199 -2.47 -15.45 -5.93
CA LEU A 199 -3.68 -15.00 -6.61
C LEU A 199 -4.36 -16.16 -7.33
N ASP A 200 -5.60 -16.48 -6.94
CA ASP A 200 -6.37 -17.54 -7.59
C ASP A 200 -6.86 -17.06 -8.96
N ILE A 201 -6.63 -17.87 -10.00
CA ILE A 201 -7.03 -17.55 -11.36
C ILE A 201 -7.93 -18.69 -11.84
N PRO A 202 -9.24 -18.44 -12.03
CA PRO A 202 -10.15 -19.45 -12.54
C PRO A 202 -9.72 -20.04 -13.88
N GLU A 203 -9.88 -21.35 -14.04
CA GLU A 203 -9.49 -22.09 -15.23
C GLU A 203 -10.09 -21.51 -16.52
N TYR A 204 -11.35 -21.08 -16.49
CA TYR A 204 -12.02 -20.50 -17.66
C TYR A 204 -11.34 -19.20 -18.14
N LEU A 205 -10.71 -18.43 -17.23
CA LEU A 205 -9.93 -17.25 -17.62
C LEU A 205 -8.62 -17.64 -18.28
N LEU A 206 -7.94 -18.66 -17.76
CA LEU A 206 -6.73 -19.21 -18.37
C LEU A 206 -7.01 -19.75 -19.77
N ASN A 207 -8.10 -20.50 -19.93
CA ASN A 207 -8.57 -21.03 -21.21
C ASN A 207 -8.93 -19.91 -22.21
N SER A 208 -9.21 -18.69 -21.76
CA SER A 208 -9.49 -17.56 -22.65
C SER A 208 -8.23 -16.95 -23.29
N ILE A 209 -7.03 -17.31 -22.83
CA ILE A 209 -5.77 -16.70 -23.28
C ILE A 209 -5.31 -17.39 -24.57
N THR A 210 -5.45 -16.67 -25.68
CA THR A 210 -4.88 -17.06 -26.98
C THR A 210 -3.58 -16.33 -27.30
N THR A 211 -3.37 -15.17 -26.70
CA THR A 211 -2.16 -14.36 -26.84
C THR A 211 -1.73 -13.80 -25.49
N LEU A 212 -0.44 -13.90 -25.20
CA LEU A 212 0.19 -13.33 -24.02
C LEU A 212 1.14 -12.20 -24.42
N GLU A 213 0.85 -10.97 -23.99
CA GLU A 213 1.76 -9.83 -24.14
C GLU A 213 2.72 -9.74 -22.96
N LEU A 214 4.02 -9.82 -23.25
CA LEU A 214 5.08 -9.58 -22.28
C LEU A 214 5.54 -8.13 -22.41
N ASP A 215 5.55 -7.39 -21.32
CA ASP A 215 5.99 -6.00 -21.27
C ASP A 215 6.68 -5.74 -19.93
N GLN A 216 8.00 -5.61 -19.95
CA GLN A 216 8.81 -5.38 -18.76
C GLN A 216 8.44 -4.11 -17.98
N ASN A 217 7.76 -3.16 -18.61
CA ASN A 217 7.36 -1.88 -18.01
C ASN A 217 5.90 -1.88 -17.53
N ALA A 218 5.22 -3.03 -17.56
CA ALA A 218 3.82 -3.14 -17.18
C ALA A 218 3.58 -2.76 -15.71
N GLU A 219 2.40 -2.19 -15.45
CA GLU A 219 1.98 -1.72 -14.11
C GLU A 219 2.07 -2.81 -13.04
N ILE A 220 1.76 -4.07 -13.39
CA ILE A 220 1.77 -5.20 -12.45
C ILE A 220 3.14 -5.37 -11.76
N TYR A 221 4.22 -4.92 -12.40
CA TYR A 221 5.57 -5.05 -11.89
C TYR A 221 5.95 -3.92 -10.94
N ARG A 222 5.20 -2.81 -10.91
CA ARG A 222 5.46 -1.68 -10.02
C ARG A 222 5.06 -2.03 -8.60
N GLY A 223 5.94 -1.78 -7.64
CA GLY A 223 5.67 -2.04 -6.23
C GLY A 223 5.73 -3.51 -5.79
N VAL A 224 6.16 -4.42 -6.66
CA VAL A 224 6.30 -5.86 -6.36
C VAL A 224 7.77 -6.20 -6.13
N ALA A 225 8.13 -6.57 -4.91
CA ALA A 225 9.51 -6.94 -4.58
C ALA A 225 9.74 -8.44 -4.77
N TYR A 226 10.75 -8.78 -5.57
CA TYR A 226 11.18 -10.17 -5.66
C TYR A 226 12.19 -10.49 -4.57
N PRO A 227 12.09 -11.66 -3.92
CA PRO A 227 13.16 -12.14 -3.07
C PRO A 227 14.45 -12.25 -3.88
N GLY A 228 15.43 -11.41 -3.56
CA GLY A 228 16.83 -11.60 -3.93
C GLY A 228 17.58 -12.25 -2.77
N LEU A 229 18.62 -13.04 -3.05
CA LEU A 229 19.53 -13.52 -2.00
C LEU A 229 20.24 -12.29 -1.40
N TYR A 230 19.96 -12.00 -0.12
CA TYR A 230 20.64 -10.99 0.71
C TYR A 230 20.51 -9.53 0.27
N ILE A 231 19.30 -9.05 -0.02
CA ILE A 231 19.07 -7.62 -0.29
C ILE A 231 18.36 -6.99 0.92
N ASN A 232 18.92 -5.89 1.43
CA ASN A 232 18.28 -5.04 2.42
C ASN A 232 16.86 -4.65 1.94
N PRO A 233 15.81 -4.74 2.77
CA PRO A 233 14.46 -4.32 2.38
C PRO A 233 14.37 -2.94 1.72
N LYS A 234 15.27 -2.01 2.08
CA LYS A 234 15.40 -0.66 1.48
C LYS A 234 15.93 -0.64 0.04
N LEU A 235 16.51 -1.76 -0.43
CA LEU A 235 17.08 -1.95 -1.75
C LEU A 235 16.26 -2.93 -2.60
N LEU A 236 15.06 -3.31 -2.14
CA LEU A 236 14.12 -4.08 -2.95
C LEU A 236 13.73 -3.22 -4.16
N SER A 237 14.28 -3.55 -5.31
CA SER A 237 13.82 -3.01 -6.59
C SER A 237 12.59 -3.77 -7.04
N ASP A 238 11.57 -3.03 -7.47
CA ASP A 238 10.52 -3.58 -8.29
C ASP A 238 11.05 -3.88 -9.71
N GLY A 239 10.23 -4.45 -10.58
CA GLY A 239 10.60 -4.63 -11.98
C GLY A 239 10.15 -5.95 -12.60
N TYR A 240 10.63 -6.24 -13.79
CA TYR A 240 10.26 -7.45 -14.49
C TYR A 240 10.91 -8.70 -13.88
N LYS A 241 10.14 -9.77 -13.72
CA LYS A 241 10.66 -11.09 -13.32
C LYS A 241 10.83 -11.97 -14.57
N PRO A 242 12.05 -12.46 -14.86
CA PRO A 242 12.28 -13.38 -15.97
C PRO A 242 11.42 -14.64 -15.89
N ILE A 243 11.03 -15.15 -17.05
CA ILE A 243 10.33 -16.43 -17.20
C ILE A 243 11.39 -17.53 -17.36
N THR A 244 11.39 -18.48 -16.43
CA THR A 244 12.39 -19.55 -16.33
C THR A 244 11.88 -20.88 -16.90
N ASP A 245 12.71 -21.91 -16.84
CA ASP A 245 12.37 -23.27 -17.27
C ASP A 245 11.16 -23.84 -16.52
N ASN A 246 10.90 -23.38 -15.30
CA ASN A 246 9.71 -23.78 -14.53
C ASN A 246 8.41 -23.47 -15.28
N ALA A 247 8.40 -22.45 -16.16
CA ALA A 247 7.22 -22.08 -16.92
C ALA A 247 6.86 -23.10 -18.01
N ILE A 248 7.74 -24.04 -18.34
CA ILE A 248 7.47 -25.08 -19.35
C ILE A 248 6.28 -25.94 -18.93
N GLU A 249 6.20 -26.31 -17.64
CA GLU A 249 5.05 -27.03 -17.09
C GLU A 249 3.78 -26.16 -17.12
N ASP A 250 3.92 -24.88 -16.79
CA ASP A 250 2.81 -23.93 -16.75
C ASP A 250 2.17 -23.67 -18.13
N LEU A 251 2.84 -24.00 -19.24
CA LEU A 251 2.23 -23.94 -20.59
C LEU A 251 0.99 -24.84 -20.69
N ALA A 252 0.90 -25.92 -19.92
CA ALA A 252 -0.29 -26.77 -19.88
C ALA A 252 -1.51 -26.05 -19.28
N LEU A 253 -1.30 -25.00 -18.49
CA LEU A 253 -2.37 -24.20 -17.88
C LEU A 253 -3.07 -23.27 -18.89
N LEU A 254 -2.44 -23.01 -20.04
CA LEU A 254 -2.97 -22.14 -21.09
C LEU A 254 -3.23 -22.95 -22.38
N PRO A 255 -4.23 -23.84 -22.41
CA PRO A 255 -4.40 -24.82 -23.49
C PRO A 255 -4.68 -24.20 -24.86
N ASN A 256 -5.20 -22.96 -24.88
CA ASN A 256 -5.54 -22.23 -26.10
C ASN A 256 -4.49 -21.18 -26.49
N LEU A 257 -3.32 -21.15 -25.84
CA LEU A 257 -2.27 -20.18 -26.15
C LEU A 257 -1.68 -20.43 -27.54
N GLU A 258 -1.82 -19.47 -28.44
CA GLU A 258 -1.33 -19.55 -29.81
C GLU A 258 -0.07 -18.69 -30.03
N SER A 259 0.08 -17.61 -29.28
CA SER A 259 1.23 -16.71 -29.44
C SER A 259 1.64 -15.96 -28.18
N ILE A 260 2.93 -15.63 -28.11
CA ILE A 260 3.51 -14.71 -27.14
C ILE A 260 4.06 -13.51 -27.91
N VAL A 261 3.65 -12.31 -27.52
CA VAL A 261 4.09 -11.05 -28.12
C VAL A 261 5.01 -10.33 -27.15
N LEU A 262 6.23 -10.05 -27.58
CA LEU A 262 7.25 -9.36 -26.80
C LEU A 262 7.18 -7.86 -27.05
N GLY A 263 6.90 -7.08 -26.00
CA GLY A 263 6.94 -5.62 -25.98
C GLY A 263 8.20 -5.08 -25.29
N GLY A 264 8.52 -3.81 -25.57
CA GLY A 264 9.66 -3.13 -24.96
C GLY A 264 11.02 -3.70 -25.35
N SER A 265 12.00 -3.63 -24.44
CA SER A 265 13.38 -4.05 -24.66
C SER A 265 13.63 -5.53 -24.32
N ILE A 266 12.58 -6.35 -24.24
CA ILE A 266 12.68 -7.75 -23.80
C ILE A 266 13.75 -8.49 -24.61
N LYS A 267 14.79 -8.96 -23.92
CA LYS A 267 15.94 -9.65 -24.50
C LYS A 267 15.80 -11.16 -24.39
N PHE A 268 16.08 -11.83 -25.50
CA PHE A 268 16.38 -13.25 -25.55
C PHE A 268 17.38 -13.47 -26.70
N GLU A 269 18.47 -14.21 -26.47
CA GLU A 269 19.39 -14.63 -27.53
C GLU A 269 19.22 -16.12 -27.86
N TRP A 270 19.18 -16.45 -29.15
CA TRP A 270 19.18 -17.85 -29.60
C TRP A 270 20.58 -18.46 -29.43
N GLY A 271 20.70 -19.52 -28.62
CA GLY A 271 21.85 -20.43 -28.66
C GLY A 271 23.14 -19.95 -27.97
N LYS A 272 23.04 -19.19 -26.88
CA LYS A 272 24.18 -18.99 -25.95
C LYS A 272 23.86 -19.51 -24.55
N ASP A 273 24.88 -20.06 -23.92
CA ASP A 273 24.82 -20.58 -22.56
C ASP A 273 24.50 -19.49 -21.53
N GLU A 274 23.79 -19.96 -20.51
CA GLU A 274 23.37 -19.29 -19.28
C GLU A 274 24.40 -18.27 -18.76
N SER A 275 24.22 -16.99 -19.11
CA SER A 275 24.78 -15.90 -18.33
C SER A 275 23.71 -14.83 -18.14
N TYR A 276 23.57 -14.41 -16.89
CA TYR A 276 22.60 -13.45 -16.37
C TYR A 276 21.97 -12.48 -17.40
N ARG A 277 20.62 -12.46 -17.40
CA ARG A 277 19.70 -11.49 -18.04
C ARG A 277 19.11 -11.86 -19.40
N ASP A 278 18.62 -13.09 -19.55
CA ASP A 278 17.56 -13.34 -20.52
C ASP A 278 16.19 -13.25 -19.82
N ASP A 279 15.27 -12.50 -20.43
CA ASP A 279 13.91 -12.31 -19.92
C ASP A 279 13.03 -13.56 -20.12
N LEU A 280 13.48 -14.46 -21.01
CA LEU A 280 12.94 -15.78 -21.30
C LEU A 280 14.09 -16.79 -21.37
N SER A 281 13.99 -17.90 -20.63
CA SER A 281 15.01 -18.95 -20.73
C SER A 281 15.00 -19.67 -22.09
N THR A 282 16.16 -20.19 -22.49
CA THR A 282 16.32 -20.93 -23.76
C THR A 282 15.41 -22.15 -23.85
N ASN A 283 15.29 -22.94 -22.77
CA ASN A 283 14.46 -24.15 -22.77
C ASN A 283 12.96 -23.80 -22.86
N PHE A 284 12.53 -22.69 -22.23
CA PHE A 284 11.16 -22.20 -22.38
C PHE A 284 10.86 -21.84 -23.84
N VAL A 285 11.77 -21.10 -24.50
CA VAL A 285 11.61 -20.74 -25.92
C VAL A 285 11.55 -22.00 -26.81
N GLN A 286 12.37 -23.01 -26.54
CA GLN A 286 12.31 -24.30 -27.26
C GLN A 286 10.97 -25.02 -27.05
N ALA A 287 10.43 -25.01 -25.82
CA ALA A 287 9.14 -25.60 -25.51
C ALA A 287 7.98 -24.92 -26.26
N LEU A 288 8.00 -23.58 -26.38
CA LEU A 288 7.04 -22.84 -27.21
C LEU A 288 7.07 -23.33 -28.66
N LYS A 289 8.27 -23.49 -29.23
CA LYS A 289 8.43 -23.98 -30.62
C LYS A 289 7.90 -25.41 -30.78
N ALA A 290 8.21 -26.31 -29.84
CA ALA A 290 7.72 -27.69 -29.86
C ALA A 290 6.18 -27.76 -29.82
N LYS A 291 5.54 -26.87 -29.05
CA LYS A 291 4.09 -26.73 -28.96
C LYS A 291 3.47 -25.88 -30.08
N ARG A 292 4.26 -25.41 -31.06
CA ARG A 292 3.85 -24.54 -32.17
C ARG A 292 3.25 -23.19 -31.73
N ILE A 293 3.61 -22.71 -30.55
CA ILE A 293 3.24 -21.39 -30.03
C ILE A 293 4.14 -20.35 -30.70
N LYS A 294 3.55 -19.33 -31.33
CA LYS A 294 4.30 -18.32 -32.09
C LYS A 294 4.91 -17.29 -31.15
N LEU A 295 6.23 -17.15 -31.17
CA LEU A 295 6.91 -16.03 -30.52
C LEU A 295 7.04 -14.86 -31.51
N ARG A 296 6.47 -13.70 -31.17
CA ARG A 296 6.46 -12.50 -32.02
C ARG A 296 7.07 -11.33 -31.26
N ARG A 297 7.81 -10.46 -31.94
CA ARG A 297 8.11 -9.12 -31.41
C ARG A 297 7.01 -8.16 -31.82
N ASN A 298 6.56 -7.33 -30.89
CA ASN A 298 5.70 -6.22 -31.21
C ASN A 298 6.50 -5.22 -32.05
N ARG A 299 6.19 -5.13 -33.35
CA ARG A 299 6.73 -4.08 -34.22
C ARG A 299 5.92 -2.81 -34.01
N ALA A 300 5.97 -2.25 -32.81
CA ALA A 300 5.42 -0.95 -32.52
C ALA A 300 6.59 0.04 -32.42
N ILE A 301 6.81 0.69 -33.57
CA ILE A 301 7.42 2.01 -33.86
C ILE A 301 8.65 2.41 -33.04
#